data_AF-A0A183UZB4-F1
#
_entry.id   AF-A0A183UZB4-F1
#
_cell.length_a   1.000
_cell.length_b   1.000
_cell.length_c   1.000
_cell.angle_alpha   90.00
_cell.angle_beta   90.00
_cell.angle_gamma   90.00
#
_symmetry.space_group_name_H-M   'P 1'
#
loop_
_entity.id
_entity.type
_entity.pdbx_description
1 polymer ?
#
loop_
_entity_poly.entity_id
_entity_poly.type
_entity_poly.pdbx_seq_one_letter_code
_entity_poly.pdbx_strand_id
1 'polypeptide(L)'
;LPFALAGRDAETLRPLLLFLCRYLFKSNYFRTLAIVASTLLEVYAEEQVDANLVKYFHKLNDAIGRELDLQKTLQQTIGALEVLFASSANQTEPKKSDENEFFGEIIILPITLSMKQQLNDDSGVETMPITADVDT
;
A
#
# COMPACT_ATOMS: atom_id res chain seq x y z
N LEU A 1 -0.80 -38.08 6.84
CA LEU A 1 -1.89 -37.15 7.22
C LEU A 1 -3.27 -37.80 7.03
N PRO A 2 -3.62 -38.39 5.86
CA PRO A 2 -4.95 -38.99 5.63
C PRO A 2 -5.32 -40.07 6.66
N PHE A 3 -4.39 -41.01 6.92
CA PHE A 3 -4.56 -42.07 7.93
C PHE A 3 -4.80 -41.57 9.37
N ALA A 4 -4.36 -40.35 9.70
CA ALA A 4 -4.56 -39.78 11.03
C ALA A 4 -5.91 -39.04 11.17
N LEU A 5 -6.56 -38.75 10.03
CA LEU A 5 -7.84 -38.04 9.96
C LEU A 5 -9.00 -38.99 9.65
N ALA A 6 -8.75 -40.06 8.90
CA ALA A 6 -9.74 -41.07 8.53
C ALA A 6 -10.23 -41.88 9.75
N GLY A 7 -11.53 -42.20 9.77
CA GLY A 7 -12.14 -43.05 10.80
C GLY A 7 -12.22 -42.41 12.20
N ARG A 8 -12.12 -41.08 12.29
CA ARG A 8 -12.35 -40.36 13.56
C ARG A 8 -13.84 -40.20 13.82
N ASP A 9 -14.22 -40.32 15.09
CA ASP A 9 -15.62 -40.14 15.49
C ASP A 9 -16.02 -38.65 15.47
N ALA A 10 -17.32 -38.41 15.62
CA ALA A 10 -17.85 -37.05 15.62
C ALA A 10 -17.32 -36.19 16.79
N GLU A 11 -17.10 -36.79 17.96
CA GLU A 11 -16.63 -36.10 19.17
C GLU A 11 -15.19 -35.60 19.04
N THR A 12 -14.34 -36.33 18.32
CA THR A 12 -12.94 -35.97 18.07
C THR A 12 -12.76 -35.08 16.85
N LEU A 13 -13.66 -35.18 15.86
CA LEU A 13 -13.62 -34.34 14.66
C LEU A 13 -14.14 -32.92 14.93
N ARG A 14 -15.13 -32.77 15.81
CA ARG A 14 -15.69 -31.47 16.19
C ARG A 14 -14.66 -30.45 16.70
N PRO A 15 -13.81 -30.73 17.71
CA PRO A 15 -12.81 -29.78 18.19
C PRO A 15 -11.77 -29.44 17.12
N LEU A 16 -11.45 -30.38 16.22
CA LEU A 16 -10.54 -30.13 15.10
C LEU A 16 -11.14 -29.13 14.10
N LEU A 17 -12.41 -29.28 13.73
CA LEU A 17 -13.12 -28.34 12.86
C LEU A 17 -13.22 -26.95 13.49
N LEU A 18 -13.51 -26.87 14.78
CA LEU A 18 -13.52 -25.61 15.54
C LEU A 18 -12.14 -24.94 15.56
N PHE A 19 -11.09 -25.73 15.75
CA PHE A 19 -9.71 -25.27 15.72
C PHE A 19 -9.35 -24.71 14.34
N LEU A 20 -9.68 -25.42 13.26
CA LEU A 20 -9.47 -24.94 11.89
C LEU A 20 -10.24 -23.64 11.64
N CYS A 21 -11.53 -23.56 12.00
CA CYS A 21 -12.32 -22.33 11.85
C CYS A 21 -11.69 -21.12 12.57
N ARG A 22 -11.02 -21.35 13.70
CA ARG A 22 -10.42 -20.28 14.51
C ARG A 22 -9.04 -19.85 14.03
N TYR A 23 -8.21 -20.80 13.59
CA TYR A 23 -6.78 -20.57 13.41
C TYR A 23 -6.29 -20.73 11.97
N LEU A 24 -7.10 -21.23 11.04
CA LEU A 24 -6.68 -21.52 9.67
C LEU A 24 -5.95 -20.33 9.04
N PHE A 25 -6.53 -19.13 9.10
CA PHE A 25 -6.00 -17.92 8.45
C PHE A 25 -4.92 -17.18 9.25
N LYS A 26 -4.35 -17.79 10.30
CA LYS A 26 -3.19 -17.23 11.00
C LYS A 26 -1.92 -17.53 10.19
N SER A 27 -1.26 -16.49 9.68
CA SER A 27 -0.07 -16.58 8.82
C SER A 27 1.00 -17.56 9.34
N ASN A 28 1.28 -17.54 10.65
CA ASN A 28 2.28 -18.40 11.30
C ASN A 28 2.08 -19.90 11.06
N TYR A 29 0.83 -20.34 10.89
CA TYR A 29 0.48 -21.76 10.78
C TYR A 29 -0.34 -22.08 9.52
N PHE A 30 -0.67 -21.08 8.71
CA PHE A 30 -1.57 -21.22 7.55
C PHE A 30 -1.13 -22.34 6.62
N ARG A 31 0.16 -22.42 6.27
CA ARG A 31 0.69 -23.44 5.36
C ARG A 31 0.38 -24.86 5.84
N THR A 32 0.58 -25.13 7.13
CA THR A 32 0.31 -26.45 7.71
C THR A 32 -1.19 -26.69 7.87
N LEU A 33 -1.93 -25.69 8.38
CA LEU A 33 -3.37 -25.81 8.62
C LEU A 33 -4.17 -25.93 7.32
N ALA A 34 -3.73 -25.31 6.24
CA ALA A 34 -4.33 -25.43 4.92
C ALA A 34 -4.23 -26.87 4.41
N ILE A 35 -3.06 -27.51 4.54
CA ILE A 35 -2.89 -28.93 4.18
C ILE A 35 -3.82 -29.80 5.02
N VAL A 36 -3.89 -29.56 6.33
CA VAL A 36 -4.80 -30.31 7.22
C VAL A 36 -6.26 -30.12 6.82
N ALA A 37 -6.68 -28.89 6.53
CA ALA A 37 -8.05 -28.58 6.10
C ALA A 37 -8.38 -29.23 4.75
N SER A 38 -7.49 -29.15 3.76
CA SER A 38 -7.67 -29.79 2.45
C SER A 38 -7.78 -31.31 2.58
N THR A 39 -6.84 -31.95 3.29
CA THR A 39 -6.89 -33.41 3.51
C THR A 39 -8.14 -33.82 4.29
N LEU A 40 -8.59 -33.01 5.26
CA LEU A 40 -9.81 -33.28 6.00
C LEU A 40 -11.05 -33.21 5.09
N LEU A 41 -11.14 -32.19 4.23
CA LEU A 41 -12.23 -32.08 3.27
C LEU A 41 -12.23 -33.23 2.26
N GLU A 42 -11.07 -33.66 1.78
CA GLU A 42 -10.92 -34.81 0.88
C GLU A 42 -11.38 -36.13 1.53
N VAL A 43 -10.94 -36.41 2.76
CA VAL A 43 -11.28 -37.65 3.46
C VAL A 43 -12.79 -37.75 3.72
N TYR A 44 -13.42 -36.66 4.13
CA TYR A 44 -14.85 -36.64 4.48
C TYR A 44 -15.76 -36.19 3.33
N ALA A 45 -15.24 -36.02 2.11
CA ALA A 45 -16.04 -35.64 0.94
C ALA A 45 -17.04 -36.74 0.52
N GLU A 46 -16.63 -38.00 0.64
CA GLU A 46 -17.42 -39.17 0.21
C GLU A 46 -18.00 -39.96 1.40
N GLU A 47 -17.64 -39.61 2.63
CA GLU A 47 -18.09 -40.29 3.84
C GLU A 47 -19.42 -39.70 4.35
N GLN A 48 -20.32 -40.54 4.89
CA GLN A 48 -21.52 -40.04 5.56
C GLN A 48 -21.13 -39.34 6.87
N VAL A 49 -21.08 -38.02 6.83
CA VAL A 49 -20.81 -37.17 7.98
C VAL A 49 -22.05 -37.07 8.87
N ASP A 50 -21.86 -37.15 10.19
CA ASP A 50 -22.93 -36.90 11.18
C ASP A 50 -23.58 -35.52 10.93
N ALA A 51 -24.92 -35.47 10.90
CA ALA A 51 -25.69 -34.23 10.75
C ALA A 51 -25.27 -33.14 11.75
N ASN A 52 -24.82 -33.51 12.95
CA ASN A 52 -24.32 -32.58 13.95
C ASN A 52 -23.02 -31.89 13.56
N LEU A 53 -22.23 -32.50 12.67
CA LEU A 53 -20.95 -32.00 12.20
C LEU A 53 -21.07 -31.15 10.93
N VAL A 54 -22.08 -31.39 10.10
CA VAL A 54 -22.32 -30.68 8.83
C VAL A 54 -22.29 -29.16 9.02
N LYS A 55 -22.87 -28.64 10.10
CA LYS A 55 -22.85 -27.20 10.43
C LYS A 55 -21.43 -26.62 10.60
N TYR A 56 -20.46 -27.42 11.05
CA TYR A 56 -19.08 -26.97 11.23
C TYR A 56 -18.31 -27.00 9.91
N PHE A 57 -18.60 -27.96 9.03
CA PHE A 57 -18.09 -27.96 7.67
C PHE A 57 -18.58 -26.74 6.88
N HIS A 58 -19.87 -26.41 6.97
CA HIS A 58 -20.38 -25.17 6.38
C HIS A 58 -19.72 -23.93 6.97
N LYS A 59 -19.58 -23.84 8.31
CA LYS A 59 -18.86 -22.72 8.94
C LYS A 59 -17.42 -22.58 8.47
N LEU A 60 -16.71 -23.69 8.25
CA LEU A 60 -15.35 -23.67 7.72
C LEU A 60 -15.36 -23.15 6.28
N ASN A 61 -16.28 -23.63 5.45
CA ASN A 61 -16.42 -23.19 4.06
C ASN A 61 -16.77 -21.69 3.97
N ASP A 62 -17.72 -21.22 4.78
CA ASP A 62 -18.08 -19.80 4.86
C ASP A 62 -16.88 -18.94 5.31
N ALA A 63 -16.07 -19.45 6.23
CA ALA A 63 -14.86 -18.76 6.67
C ALA A 63 -13.81 -18.67 5.55
N ILE A 64 -13.64 -19.73 4.75
CA ILE A 64 -12.77 -19.74 3.57
C ILE A 64 -13.29 -18.77 2.51
N GLY A 65 -14.59 -18.78 2.22
CA GLY A 65 -15.20 -17.86 1.26
C GLY A 65 -14.98 -16.40 1.63
N ARG A 66 -15.23 -16.02 2.89
CA ARG A 66 -14.97 -14.66 3.38
C ARG A 66 -13.51 -14.25 3.28
N GLU A 67 -12.58 -15.16 3.56
CA GLU A 67 -11.15 -14.86 3.43
C GLU A 67 -10.75 -14.66 1.96
N LEU A 68 -11.27 -15.47 1.04
CA LEU A 68 -11.01 -15.32 -0.39
C LEU A 68 -11.52 -13.97 -0.92
N ASP A 69 -12.72 -13.57 -0.51
CA ASP A 69 -13.28 -12.26 -0.85
C ASP A 69 -12.42 -11.12 -0.30
N LEU A 70 -11.98 -11.22 0.97
CA LEU A 70 -11.09 -10.25 1.59
C LEU A 70 -9.76 -10.13 0.82
N GLN A 71 -9.12 -11.26 0.50
CA GLN A 71 -7.86 -11.28 -0.23
C GLN A 71 -8.00 -10.71 -1.64
N LYS A 72 -9.13 -10.99 -2.31
CA LYS A 72 -9.44 -10.40 -3.62
C LYS A 72 -9.55 -8.89 -3.54
N THR A 73 -10.30 -8.36 -2.56
CA THR A 73 -10.41 -6.91 -2.36
C THR A 73 -9.05 -6.29 -2.05
N LEU A 74 -8.26 -6.91 -1.16
CA LEU A 74 -6.93 -6.41 -0.81
C LEU A 74 -6.01 -6.35 -2.04
N GLN A 75 -6.01 -7.39 -2.88
CA GLN A 75 -5.22 -7.42 -4.10
C GLN A 75 -5.63 -6.33 -5.09
N GLN A 76 -6.93 -6.06 -5.20
CA GLN A 76 -7.44 -4.98 -6.06
C GLN A 76 -6.99 -3.60 -5.56
N THR A 77 -7.05 -3.33 -4.26
CA THR A 77 -6.58 -2.04 -3.73
C THR A 77 -5.07 -1.90 -3.79
N ILE A 78 -4.29 -2.98 -3.64
CA ILE A 78 -2.84 -2.95 -3.91
C ILE A 78 -2.58 -2.52 -5.37
N GLY A 79 -3.24 -3.18 -6.33
CA GLY A 79 -3.08 -2.83 -7.75
C GLY A 79 -3.50 -1.39 -8.07
N ALA A 80 -4.57 -0.89 -7.43
CA ALA A 80 -4.99 0.51 -7.58
C ALA A 80 -3.93 1.49 -7.04
N LEU A 81 -3.32 1.19 -5.89
CA LEU A 81 -2.25 2.01 -5.32
C LEU A 81 -1.00 2.01 -6.19
N GLU A 82 -0.62 0.87 -6.77
CA GLU A 82 0.51 0.77 -7.71
C GLU A 82 0.32 1.71 -8.92
N VAL A 83 -0.88 1.76 -9.49
CA VAL A 83 -1.20 2.67 -10.61
C VAL A 83 -1.10 4.14 -10.21
N LEU A 84 -1.60 4.50 -9.02
CA LEU A 84 -1.53 5.86 -8.51
C LEU A 84 -0.08 6.29 -8.26
N PHE A 85 0.74 5.43 -7.66
CA PHE A 85 2.15 5.72 -7.41
C PHE A 85 2.96 5.82 -8.70
N ALA A 86 2.72 4.94 -9.68
CA ALA A 86 3.36 5.03 -10.99
C ALA A 86 2.99 6.34 -11.71
N SER A 87 1.70 6.74 -11.63
CA SER A 87 1.22 7.98 -12.24
C SER A 87 1.82 9.22 -11.58
N SER A 88 1.95 9.21 -10.25
CA SER A 88 2.58 10.31 -9.49
C SER A 88 4.07 10.45 -9.77
N ALA A 89 4.81 9.34 -9.93
CA ALA A 89 6.24 9.37 -10.22
C ALA A 89 6.53 10.04 -11.58
N ASN A 90 5.67 9.79 -12.57
CA ASN A 90 5.81 10.30 -13.93
C ASN A 90 5.49 11.81 -14.09
N GLN A 91 4.88 12.46 -13.09
CA GLN A 91 4.61 13.91 -13.12
C GLN A 91 5.79 14.78 -12.69
N THR A 92 6.87 14.16 -12.18
CA THR A 92 8.04 14.88 -11.64
C THR A 92 9.16 15.09 -12.66
N GLU A 93 9.07 14.50 -13.85
CA GLU A 93 10.04 14.74 -14.93
C GLU A 93 9.56 15.95 -15.76
N PRO A 94 10.22 17.12 -15.68
CA PRO A 94 9.90 18.23 -16.55
C PRO A 94 10.19 17.80 -17.99
N LYS A 95 9.13 17.63 -18.78
CA LYS A 95 9.23 17.53 -20.23
C LYS A 95 9.98 18.76 -20.72
N LYS A 96 11.23 18.61 -21.18
CA LYS A 96 11.88 19.61 -22.02
C LYS A 96 11.05 19.70 -23.30
N SER A 97 10.10 20.63 -23.32
CA SER A 97 9.40 21.02 -24.54
C SER A 97 10.38 21.81 -25.39
N ASP A 98 10.78 21.22 -26.51
CA ASP A 98 11.38 21.92 -27.63
C ASP A 98 10.50 23.12 -28.03
N GLU A 99 11.20 24.14 -28.51
CA GLU A 99 10.75 25.50 -28.70
C GLU A 99 9.48 25.63 -29.57
N ASN A 100 8.52 26.43 -29.07
CA ASN A 100 7.39 27.04 -29.77
C ASN A 100 6.09 26.23 -29.96
N GLU A 101 5.19 26.24 -28.96
CA GLU A 101 3.73 26.21 -29.19
C GLU A 101 2.98 27.16 -28.23
N PHE A 102 3.13 28.46 -28.52
CA PHE A 102 2.16 29.58 -28.58
C PHE A 102 1.00 29.79 -27.56
N PHE A 103 0.63 28.85 -26.69
CA PHE A 103 -0.23 29.18 -25.53
C PHE A 103 0.61 29.04 -24.27
N GLY A 104 1.27 30.13 -23.90
CA GLY A 104 2.08 30.22 -22.70
C GLY A 104 1.25 29.82 -21.48
N GLU A 105 1.63 28.70 -20.86
CA GLU A 105 1.05 28.25 -19.60
C GLU A 105 1.20 29.38 -18.58
N ILE A 106 0.09 29.90 -18.04
CA ILE A 106 0.13 30.98 -17.05
C ILE A 106 0.61 30.36 -15.73
N ILE A 107 1.91 30.49 -15.47
CA ILE A 107 2.52 30.03 -14.21
C ILE A 107 2.32 31.12 -13.15
N ILE A 108 1.46 30.89 -12.17
CA ILE A 108 1.36 31.71 -10.97
C ILE A 108 2.32 31.15 -9.92
N LEU A 109 3.41 31.86 -9.64
CA LEU A 109 4.34 31.53 -8.55
C LEU A 109 4.04 32.39 -7.31
N PRO A 110 4.10 31.81 -6.09
CA PRO A 110 3.96 32.59 -4.87
C PRO A 110 5.17 33.51 -4.69
N ILE A 111 4.91 34.81 -4.44
CA ILE A 111 5.96 35.78 -4.12
C ILE A 111 6.45 35.52 -2.69
N THR A 112 7.70 35.10 -2.54
CA THR A 112 8.36 35.05 -1.24
C THR A 112 8.96 36.42 -0.92
N LEU A 113 8.35 37.13 0.04
CA LEU A 113 8.90 38.37 0.60
C LEU A 113 10.09 38.03 1.51
N SER A 114 11.31 38.11 0.99
CA SER A 114 12.52 38.17 1.82
C SER A 114 12.93 39.62 2.04
N MET A 115 12.75 40.08 3.28
CA MET A 115 13.10 41.40 3.76
C MET A 115 14.63 41.53 3.81
N LYS A 116 15.23 42.31 2.90
CA LYS A 116 16.66 42.63 2.99
C LYS A 116 16.86 43.66 4.09
N GLN A 117 17.45 43.22 5.19
CA GLN A 117 17.92 44.09 6.26
C GLN A 117 19.10 44.90 5.71
N GLN A 118 18.89 46.19 5.45
CA GLN A 118 19.96 47.09 5.03
C GLN A 118 20.92 47.30 6.20
N LEU A 119 22.11 46.70 6.12
CA LEU A 119 23.25 47.14 6.90
C LEU A 119 23.76 48.42 6.22
N ASN A 120 23.57 49.57 6.87
CA ASN A 120 24.20 50.82 6.47
C ASN A 120 25.71 50.68 6.61
N ASP A 121 26.43 50.74 5.50
CA ASP A 121 27.88 51.00 5.48
C ASP A 121 28.05 52.45 5.01
N ASP A 122 28.19 53.36 5.98
CA ASP A 122 28.53 54.77 5.74
C ASP A 122 30.04 54.94 5.86
N SER A 123 30.72 54.89 4.72
CA SER A 123 32.05 55.48 4.57
C SER A 123 32.10 56.29 3.27
N GLY A 124 31.39 57.42 3.27
CA GLY A 124 31.51 58.44 2.24
C GLY A 124 32.82 59.20 2.35
N VAL A 125 33.74 58.99 1.40
CA VAL A 125 34.78 59.98 1.07
C VAL A 125 34.39 60.60 -0.27
N GLU A 126 33.73 61.76 -0.18
CA GLU A 126 33.50 62.68 -1.30
C GLU A 126 34.13 64.02 -0.91
N THR A 127 35.17 64.44 -1.63
CA THR A 127 35.51 65.86 -1.76
C THR A 127 35.72 66.19 -3.23
N MET A 128 34.86 67.10 -3.70
CA MET A 128 34.62 67.63 -5.04
C MET A 128 35.83 68.14 -5.84
N PRO A 129 35.70 68.31 -7.17
CA PRO A 129 36.74 68.88 -8.02
C PRO A 129 36.75 70.41 -7.90
N ILE A 130 37.95 71.02 -7.91
CA ILE A 130 38.14 72.46 -8.09
C ILE A 130 39.00 72.66 -9.34
N THR A 131 38.41 73.30 -10.34
CA THR A 131 39.08 73.86 -11.52
C THR A 131 39.78 75.17 -11.14
N ALA A 132 41.04 75.36 -11.57
CA ALA A 132 41.59 76.69 -11.87
C ALA A 132 42.82 76.58 -12.79
N ASP A 133 42.67 77.15 -13.98
CA ASP A 133 43.60 77.92 -14.81
C ASP A 133 45.09 77.54 -14.99
N VAL A 134 45.41 77.33 -16.28
CA VAL A 134 46.50 77.94 -17.07
C VAL A 134 47.26 79.07 -16.37
N ASP A 135 48.60 78.97 -16.24
CA ASP A 135 49.54 79.69 -17.11
C ASP A 135 51.01 79.34 -16.81
N THR A 136 51.81 79.34 -17.89
CA THR A 136 53.28 79.39 -18.06
C THR A 136 54.20 78.31 -17.47
#